data_AF-A0AAE1G1K6-F1
#
_entry.id   AF-A0AAE1G1K6-F1
#
_cell.length_a   1.000
_cell.length_b   1.000
_cell.length_c   1.000
_cell.angle_alpha   90.00
_cell.angle_beta   90.00
_cell.angle_gamma   90.00
#
_symmetry.space_group_name_H-M   'P 1'
#
loop_
_entity.id
_entity.type
_entity.pdbx_description
1 polymer ?
#
loop_
_entity_poly.entity_id
_entity_poly.type
_entity_poly.pdbx_seq_one_letter_code
_entity_poly.pdbx_strand_id
1 'polypeptide(L)'
;MEVRPRGRARPARTRADRPEVIMRRTLIVGYHAAGKGIREISQLMGISRATVRLWLRRYEAEGHVLTRPRPGRPRVTTNEDDERLRRAVERNPQMTAVTLTREAELPCHVVTTRRRLWEAGLRCHIPARKEMLTEAKKQSRLSSRSPVLEVERYQIFGHKHRTEDEKRESLGFRSWVDVVGWTR
;
A
#
# COMPACT_ATOMS: atom_id res chain seq x y z
N MET A 1 -1.30 -3.04 12.16
CA MET A 1 -0.40 -3.75 11.24
C MET A 1 -0.40 -3.02 9.91
N GLU A 2 0.62 -2.20 9.69
CA GLU A 2 0.76 -1.39 8.48
C GLU A 2 1.21 -2.29 7.34
N VAL A 3 0.34 -2.49 6.35
CA VAL A 3 0.62 -3.34 5.19
C VAL A 3 1.69 -2.65 4.36
N ARG A 4 2.96 -3.06 4.48
CA ARG A 4 4.03 -2.54 3.63
C ARG A 4 3.63 -2.74 2.16
N PRO A 5 3.42 -1.66 1.37
CA PRO A 5 3.14 -1.83 -0.04
C PRO A 5 4.30 -2.60 -0.67
N ARG A 6 4.03 -3.54 -1.59
CA ARG A 6 5.09 -4.20 -2.37
C ARG A 6 6.05 -3.12 -2.83
N GLY A 7 7.30 -3.20 -2.39
CA GLY A 7 8.30 -2.16 -2.66
C GLY A 7 8.24 -1.84 -4.15
N ARG A 8 7.82 -0.62 -4.49
CA ARG A 8 7.89 -0.18 -5.88
C ARG A 8 9.36 -0.35 -6.24
N ALA A 9 9.66 -1.17 -7.25
CA ALA A 9 11.02 -1.29 -7.75
C ALA A 9 11.56 0.14 -7.91
N ARG A 10 12.77 0.42 -7.38
CA ARG A 10 13.40 1.72 -7.60
C ARG A 10 13.29 2.01 -9.09
N PRO A 11 12.69 3.14 -9.50
CA PRO A 11 12.47 3.38 -10.92
C PRO A 11 13.83 3.29 -11.61
N ALA A 12 13.91 2.44 -12.64
CA ALA A 12 15.12 2.35 -13.44
C ALA A 12 15.43 3.77 -13.93
N ARG A 13 16.63 4.30 -13.62
CA ARG A 13 17.05 5.62 -14.11
C ARG A 13 16.97 5.58 -15.62
N THR A 14 15.98 6.25 -16.20
CA THR A 14 15.85 6.26 -17.65
C THR A 14 17.02 7.06 -18.23
N ARG A 15 17.39 6.85 -19.50
CA ARG A 15 18.45 7.64 -20.15
C ARG A 15 18.23 9.15 -20.02
N ALA A 16 16.97 9.57 -19.90
CA ALA A 16 16.58 10.97 -19.76
C ALA A 16 16.86 11.56 -18.36
N ASP A 17 16.96 10.72 -17.33
CA ASP A 17 17.19 11.10 -15.93
C ASP A 17 18.66 10.97 -15.52
N ARG A 18 19.54 10.72 -16.49
CA ARG A 18 20.99 10.71 -16.23
C ARG A 18 21.44 12.11 -15.81
N PRO A 19 22.31 12.22 -14.79
CA PRO A 19 22.74 13.52 -14.27
C PRO A 19 23.41 14.38 -15.35
N GLU A 20 24.19 13.77 -16.25
CA GLU A 20 24.80 14.44 -17.41
C GLU A 20 23.78 15.16 -18.31
N VAL A 21 22.64 14.51 -18.55
CA VAL A 21 21.58 15.04 -19.43
C VAL A 21 20.86 16.19 -18.76
N ILE A 22 20.57 16.08 -17.46
CA ILE A 22 19.98 17.15 -16.65
C ILE A 22 20.95 18.34 -16.60
N MET A 23 22.22 18.10 -16.27
CA MET A 23 23.26 19.11 -16.19
C MET A 23 23.41 19.88 -17.51
N ARG A 24 23.41 19.19 -18.65
CA ARG A 24 23.45 19.84 -19.97
C ARG A 24 22.29 20.82 -20.18
N ARG A 25 21.09 20.49 -19.71
CA ARG A 25 19.91 21.37 -19.84
C ARG A 25 19.96 22.52 -18.84
N THR A 26 20.42 22.26 -17.61
CA THR A 26 20.64 23.30 -16.60
C THR A 26 21.65 24.33 -17.07
N LEU A 27 22.73 23.90 -17.73
CA LEU A 27 23.73 24.81 -18.32
C LEU A 27 23.14 25.71 -19.42
N ILE A 28 22.27 25.18 -20.29
CA ILE A 28 21.58 26.00 -21.30
C ILE A 28 20.80 27.14 -20.64
N VAL A 29 20.02 26.81 -19.60
CA VAL A 29 19.22 27.79 -18.86
C VAL A 29 20.12 28.78 -18.11
N GLY A 30 21.18 28.30 -17.46
CA GLY A 30 22.13 29.12 -16.73
C GLY A 30 22.86 30.13 -17.64
N TYR A 31 23.31 29.71 -18.81
CA TYR A 31 23.93 30.63 -19.77
C TYR A 31 22.95 31.66 -20.33
N HIS A 32 21.69 31.28 -20.53
CA HIS A 32 20.66 32.22 -20.94
C HIS A 32 20.33 33.24 -19.84
N ALA A 33 20.26 32.80 -18.58
CA ALA A 33 20.10 33.69 -17.43
C ALA A 33 21.28 34.66 -17.26
N ALA A 34 22.48 34.24 -17.65
CA ALA A 34 23.67 35.10 -17.72
C ALA A 34 23.70 36.05 -18.93
N GLY A 35 22.62 36.13 -19.72
CA GLY A 35 22.49 37.06 -20.85
C GLY A 35 23.11 36.60 -22.17
N LYS A 36 23.58 35.34 -22.27
CA LYS A 36 24.16 34.84 -23.52
C LYS A 36 23.11 34.60 -24.59
N GLY A 37 23.44 34.96 -25.83
CA GLY A 37 22.58 34.74 -26.98
C GLY A 37 22.48 33.26 -27.37
N ILE A 38 21.36 32.86 -28.00
CA ILE A 38 21.11 31.46 -28.44
C ILE A 38 22.25 30.92 -29.32
N ARG A 39 22.85 31.76 -30.18
CA ARG A 39 23.96 31.38 -31.07
C ARG A 39 25.23 31.06 -30.27
N GLU A 40 25.54 31.88 -29.27
CA GLU A 40 26.71 31.72 -28.41
C GLU A 40 26.58 30.45 -27.57
N ILE A 41 25.40 30.21 -26.97
CA ILE A 41 25.12 28.99 -26.20
C ILE A 41 25.29 27.74 -27.07
N SER A 42 24.81 27.80 -28.31
CA SER A 42 24.92 26.71 -29.29
C SER A 42 26.39 26.38 -29.60
N GLN A 43 27.23 27.39 -29.79
CA GLN A 43 28.67 27.23 -30.05
C GLN A 43 29.42 26.73 -28.81
N LEU A 44 29.17 27.32 -27.64
CA LEU A 44 29.82 26.95 -26.37
C LEU A 44 29.57 25.49 -25.98
N MET A 45 28.35 24.99 -26.22
CA MET A 45 27.95 23.65 -25.78
C MET A 45 27.99 22.58 -26.89
N GLY A 46 28.28 22.96 -28.14
CA GLY A 46 28.20 22.07 -29.30
C GLY A 46 26.79 21.48 -29.51
N ILE A 47 25.75 22.28 -29.29
CA ILE A 47 24.34 21.88 -29.39
C ILE A 47 23.68 22.62 -30.54
N SER A 48 22.73 22.01 -31.25
CA SER A 48 21.97 22.72 -32.29
C SER A 48 21.14 23.87 -31.71
N ARG A 49 21.09 25.00 -32.43
CA ARG A 49 20.27 26.17 -32.05
C ARG A 49 18.80 25.81 -31.79
N ALA A 50 18.26 24.82 -32.53
CA ALA A 50 16.91 24.32 -32.34
C ALA A 50 16.71 23.67 -30.96
N THR A 51 17.70 22.92 -30.48
CA THR A 51 17.63 22.28 -29.15
C THR A 51 17.74 23.31 -28.03
N VAL A 52 18.58 24.33 -28.20
CA VAL A 52 18.66 25.47 -27.27
C VAL A 52 17.29 26.16 -27.17
N ARG A 53 16.70 26.55 -28.31
CA ARG A 53 15.35 27.17 -28.34
C ARG A 53 14.28 26.27 -27.70
N LEU A 54 14.31 24.97 -27.99
CA LEU A 54 13.37 24.01 -27.43
C LEU A 54 13.43 23.99 -25.91
N TRP A 55 14.63 23.95 -25.34
CA TRP A 55 14.80 23.91 -23.89
C TRP A 55 14.48 25.23 -23.21
N LEU A 56 14.81 26.38 -23.81
CA LEU A 56 14.41 27.68 -23.29
C LEU A 56 12.88 27.82 -23.23
N ARG A 57 12.18 27.52 -24.34
CA ARG A 57 10.71 27.53 -24.37
C ARG A 57 10.08 26.58 -23.36
N ARG A 58 10.67 25.39 -23.18
CA ARG A 58 10.19 24.44 -22.16
C ARG A 58 10.42 24.95 -20.75
N TYR A 59 11.56 25.56 -20.50
CA TYR A 59 11.88 26.12 -19.19
C TYR A 59 10.98 27.31 -18.86
N GLU A 60 10.69 28.18 -19.83
CA GLU A 60 9.71 29.27 -19.67
C GLU A 60 8.30 28.76 -19.36
N ALA A 61 7.89 27.62 -19.95
CA ALA A 61 6.56 27.04 -19.74
C ALA A 61 6.42 26.18 -18.47
N GLU A 62 7.45 25.41 -18.10
CA GLU A 62 7.41 24.41 -17.01
C GLU A 62 8.20 24.82 -15.76
N GLY A 63 9.17 25.72 -15.88
CA GLY A 63 10.07 26.13 -14.79
C GLY A 63 11.13 25.09 -14.40
N HIS A 64 11.22 23.95 -15.08
CA HIS A 64 12.19 22.89 -14.76
C HIS A 64 12.80 22.22 -16.01
N VAL A 65 13.96 21.57 -15.83
CA VAL A 65 14.71 20.87 -16.90
C VAL A 65 14.47 19.35 -16.94
N LEU A 66 13.53 18.87 -16.14
CA LEU A 66 13.18 17.45 -16.06
C LEU A 66 12.48 16.98 -17.34
N THR A 67 12.58 15.69 -17.63
CA THR A 67 11.89 15.10 -18.77
C THR A 67 10.43 14.86 -18.43
N ARG A 68 9.53 15.34 -19.29
CA ARG A 68 8.10 15.07 -19.19
C ARG A 68 7.83 13.55 -19.19
N PRO A 69 6.87 13.08 -18.38
CA PRO A 69 6.41 11.71 -18.50
C PRO A 69 5.85 11.50 -19.91
N ARG A 70 6.20 10.39 -20.55
CA ARG A 70 5.63 10.05 -21.85
C ARG A 70 4.18 9.61 -21.66
N PRO A 71 3.23 10.11 -22.47
CA PRO A 71 1.89 9.52 -22.49
C PRO A 71 2.07 8.08 -22.94
N GLY A 72 1.77 7.13 -22.05
CA GLY A 72 1.86 5.71 -22.35
C GLY A 72 0.84 5.30 -23.43
N ARG A 73 0.74 3.99 -23.69
CA ARG A 73 -0.31 3.49 -24.57
C ARG A 73 -1.69 3.87 -24.01
N PRO A 74 -2.62 4.39 -24.84
CA PRO A 74 -3.96 4.72 -24.38
C PRO A 74 -4.66 3.48 -23.80
N ARG A 75 -5.56 3.75 -22.84
CA ARG A 75 -6.36 2.70 -22.20
C ARG A 75 -7.38 2.16 -23.20
N VAL A 76 -7.69 0.87 -23.07
CA VAL A 76 -8.80 0.22 -23.81
C VAL A 76 -10.14 0.52 -23.14
N THR A 77 -10.15 0.64 -21.81
CA THR A 77 -11.34 0.95 -21.03
C THR A 77 -11.49 2.46 -20.82
N THR A 78 -12.74 2.90 -20.75
CA THR A 78 -13.14 4.26 -20.38
C THR A 78 -13.40 4.39 -18.87
N ASN A 79 -13.62 5.60 -18.38
CA ASN A 79 -13.99 5.79 -16.97
C ASN A 79 -15.40 5.22 -16.68
N GLU A 80 -16.31 5.28 -17.65
CA GLU A 80 -17.67 4.72 -17.51
C GLU A 80 -17.64 3.19 -17.39
N ASP A 81 -16.74 2.54 -18.14
CA ASP A 81 -16.46 1.10 -18.02
C ASP A 81 -15.97 0.73 -16.62
N ASP A 82 -15.05 1.51 -16.08
CA ASP A 82 -14.49 1.28 -14.76
C ASP A 82 -15.56 1.46 -13.66
N GLU A 83 -16.48 2.43 -13.81
CA GLU A 83 -17.64 2.59 -12.91
C GLU A 83 -18.69 1.49 -13.05
N ARG A 84 -18.90 0.95 -14.26
CA ARG A 84 -19.75 -0.24 -14.46
C ARG A 84 -19.17 -1.45 -13.73
N LEU A 85 -17.85 -1.65 -13.81
CA LEU A 85 -17.15 -2.70 -13.07
C LEU A 85 -17.30 -2.53 -11.55
N ARG A 86 -17.13 -1.30 -11.03
CA ARG A 86 -17.26 -1.03 -9.59
C ARG A 86 -18.68 -1.39 -9.11
N ARG A 87 -19.71 -0.93 -9.81
CA ARG A 87 -21.11 -1.23 -9.48
C ARG A 87 -21.43 -2.72 -9.56
N ALA A 88 -20.87 -3.45 -10.51
CA ALA A 88 -21.05 -4.90 -10.60
C ALA A 88 -20.43 -5.62 -9.38
N VAL A 89 -19.25 -5.19 -8.92
CA VAL A 89 -18.63 -5.74 -7.71
C VAL A 89 -19.40 -5.39 -6.44
N GLU A 90 -19.93 -4.18 -6.32
CA GLU A 90 -20.74 -3.77 -5.16
C GLU A 90 -22.02 -4.59 -5.05
N ARG A 91 -22.67 -4.91 -6.18
CA ARG A 91 -23.85 -5.77 -6.21
C ARG A 91 -23.54 -7.20 -5.78
N ASN A 92 -22.40 -7.76 -6.20
CA ASN A 92 -21.99 -9.09 -5.79
C ASN A 92 -20.45 -9.21 -5.67
N PRO A 93 -19.90 -9.03 -4.45
CA PRO A 93 -18.45 -9.05 -4.22
C PRO A 93 -17.79 -10.41 -4.45
N GLN A 94 -18.57 -11.50 -4.53
CA GLN A 94 -18.08 -12.86 -4.71
C GLN A 94 -17.92 -13.24 -6.19
N MET A 95 -18.35 -12.38 -7.13
CA MET A 95 -18.26 -12.66 -8.56
C MET A 95 -16.82 -12.75 -9.05
N THR A 96 -16.61 -13.66 -10.03
CA THR A 96 -15.31 -13.82 -10.66
C THR A 96 -15.00 -12.69 -11.63
N ALA A 97 -13.72 -12.42 -11.88
CA ALA A 97 -13.32 -11.42 -12.87
C ALA A 97 -13.81 -11.74 -14.29
N VAL A 98 -13.97 -13.02 -14.64
CA VAL A 98 -14.48 -13.45 -15.97
C VAL A 98 -15.93 -13.04 -16.13
N THR A 99 -16.76 -13.35 -15.13
CA THR A 99 -18.18 -13.00 -15.12
C THR A 99 -18.40 -11.49 -15.10
N LEU A 100 -17.60 -10.76 -14.32
CA LEU A 100 -17.65 -9.29 -14.28
C LEU A 100 -17.28 -8.66 -15.64
N THR A 101 -16.32 -9.24 -16.35
CA THR A 101 -15.94 -8.74 -17.68
C THR A 101 -17.09 -8.90 -18.69
N ARG A 102 -17.82 -10.01 -18.60
CA ARG A 102 -19.00 -10.28 -19.43
C ARG A 102 -20.18 -9.37 -19.06
N GLU A 103 -20.45 -9.20 -17.77
CA GLU A 103 -21.56 -8.37 -17.29
C GLU A 103 -21.34 -6.87 -17.57
N ALA A 104 -20.09 -6.41 -17.50
CA ALA A 104 -19.73 -5.04 -17.87
C ALA A 104 -19.53 -4.85 -19.39
N GLU A 105 -19.76 -5.90 -20.20
CA GLU A 105 -19.68 -5.89 -21.67
C GLU A 105 -18.37 -5.30 -22.22
N LEU A 106 -17.25 -5.56 -21.52
CA LEU A 106 -15.98 -4.94 -21.86
C LEU A 106 -15.31 -5.64 -23.04
N PRO A 107 -14.82 -4.91 -24.06
CA PRO A 107 -14.06 -5.46 -25.17
C PRO A 107 -12.60 -5.73 -24.76
N CYS A 108 -12.38 -6.38 -23.62
CA CYS A 108 -11.04 -6.56 -23.06
C CYS A 108 -10.84 -7.94 -22.40
N HIS A 109 -9.58 -8.35 -22.32
CA HIS A 109 -9.23 -9.59 -21.63
C HIS A 109 -9.34 -9.43 -20.10
N VAL A 110 -9.68 -10.52 -19.40
CA VAL A 110 -9.94 -10.57 -17.94
C VAL A 110 -8.79 -10.00 -17.09
N VAL A 111 -7.55 -10.08 -17.58
CA VAL A 111 -6.38 -9.48 -16.91
C VAL A 111 -6.49 -7.95 -16.82
N THR A 112 -7.04 -7.31 -17.85
CA THR A 112 -7.31 -5.86 -17.83
C THR A 112 -8.35 -5.52 -16.77
N THR A 113 -9.44 -6.28 -16.69
CA THR A 113 -10.46 -6.16 -15.65
C THR A 113 -9.85 -6.26 -14.24
N ARG A 114 -9.00 -7.26 -13.99
CA ARG A 114 -8.31 -7.39 -12.70
C ARG A 114 -7.41 -6.19 -12.39
N ARG A 115 -6.68 -5.67 -13.38
CA ARG A 115 -5.87 -4.45 -13.20
C ARG A 115 -6.73 -3.25 -12.82
N ARG A 116 -7.90 -3.07 -13.44
CA ARG A 116 -8.85 -1.99 -13.08
C ARG A 116 -9.39 -2.12 -11.68
N LEU A 117 -9.81 -3.33 -11.29
CA LEU A 117 -10.25 -3.58 -9.92
C LEU A 117 -9.13 -3.27 -8.91
N TRP A 118 -7.88 -3.65 -9.21
CA TRP A 118 -6.74 -3.35 -8.34
C TRP A 118 -6.41 -1.85 -8.27
N GLU A 119 -6.50 -1.12 -9.39
CA GLU A 119 -6.36 0.35 -9.43
C GLU A 119 -7.44 1.03 -8.56
N ALA A 120 -8.66 0.49 -8.56
CA ALA A 120 -9.76 0.93 -7.71
C ALA A 120 -9.66 0.46 -6.24
N GLY A 121 -8.61 -0.27 -5.87
CA GLY A 121 -8.40 -0.78 -4.51
C GLY A 121 -9.15 -2.07 -4.17
N LEU A 122 -9.91 -2.63 -5.12
CA LEU A 122 -10.66 -3.86 -4.95
C LEU A 122 -9.76 -5.07 -5.21
N ARG A 123 -9.55 -5.88 -4.18
CA ARG A 123 -8.73 -7.11 -4.24
C ARG A 123 -9.60 -8.32 -3.92
N CYS A 124 -9.27 -9.44 -4.55
CA CYS A 124 -9.77 -10.72 -4.09
C CYS A 124 -9.03 -11.13 -2.82
N HIS A 125 -9.79 -11.48 -1.78
CA HIS A 125 -9.28 -12.06 -0.55
C HIS A 125 -9.93 -13.43 -0.33
N ILE A 126 -9.23 -14.30 0.36
CA ILE A 126 -9.79 -15.57 0.81
C ILE A 126 -10.66 -15.25 2.03
N PRO A 127 -11.97 -15.57 2.02
CA PRO A 127 -12.84 -15.30 3.16
C PRO A 127 -12.39 -16.12 4.37
N ALA A 128 -12.49 -15.52 5.57
CA ALA A 128 -12.18 -16.23 6.80
C ALA A 128 -13.18 -17.37 7.02
N ARG A 129 -12.68 -18.57 7.32
CA ARG A 129 -13.53 -19.67 7.78
C ARG A 129 -14.03 -19.34 9.19
N LYS A 130 -15.35 -19.34 9.37
CA LYS A 130 -16.01 -19.11 10.65
C LYS A 130 -17.04 -20.19 10.89
N GLU A 131 -17.19 -20.59 12.15
CA GLU A 131 -18.28 -21.47 12.56
C GLU A 131 -19.63 -20.72 12.45
N MET A 132 -20.66 -21.44 12.02
CA MET A 132 -22.02 -20.89 11.99
C MET A 132 -22.54 -20.71 13.41
N LEU A 133 -22.87 -19.47 13.78
CA LEU A 133 -23.43 -19.18 15.09
C LEU A 133 -24.94 -19.39 15.09
N THR A 134 -25.43 -20.11 16.10
CA THR A 134 -26.85 -20.15 16.41
C THR A 134 -27.33 -18.79 16.93
N GLU A 135 -28.61 -18.49 16.75
CA GLU A 135 -29.18 -17.19 17.09
C GLU A 135 -28.99 -16.85 18.58
N ALA A 136 -29.20 -17.82 19.47
CA ALA A 136 -28.93 -17.68 20.91
C ALA A 136 -27.47 -17.29 21.21
N LYS A 137 -26.49 -17.87 20.50
CA LYS A 137 -25.06 -17.53 20.65
C LYS A 137 -24.75 -16.12 20.13
N LYS A 138 -25.45 -15.65 19.09
CA LYS A 138 -25.31 -14.26 18.60
C LYS A 138 -25.83 -13.27 19.64
N GLN A 139 -27.02 -13.50 20.19
CA GLN A 139 -27.64 -12.63 21.20
C GLN A 139 -26.80 -12.57 22.47
N SER A 140 -26.30 -13.71 22.95
CA SER A 140 -25.38 -13.75 24.09
C SER A 140 -24.09 -12.96 23.84
N ARG A 141 -23.50 -13.02 22.64
CA ARG A 141 -22.30 -12.24 22.28
C ARG A 141 -22.57 -10.74 22.17
N LEU A 142 -23.78 -10.34 21.74
CA LEU A 142 -24.17 -8.93 21.65
C LEU A 142 -24.48 -8.34 23.04
N SER A 143 -25.16 -9.10 23.91
CA SER A 143 -25.49 -8.64 25.28
C SER A 143 -24.27 -8.62 26.20
N SER A 144 -23.32 -9.56 26.04
CA SER A 144 -22.05 -9.58 26.79
C SER A 144 -21.04 -8.54 26.31
N ARG A 145 -21.29 -7.89 25.17
CA ARG A 145 -20.54 -6.72 24.70
C ARG A 145 -21.02 -5.47 25.43
N SER A 146 -20.80 -5.47 26.75
CA SER A 146 -20.96 -4.33 27.65
C SER A 146 -20.08 -3.15 27.17
N PRO A 147 -20.51 -1.88 27.32
CA PRO A 147 -19.75 -0.70 26.90
C PRO A 147 -18.55 -0.44 27.83
N VAL A 148 -17.64 -1.41 27.98
CA VAL A 148 -16.39 -1.23 28.74
C VAL A 148 -15.35 -0.59 27.82
N LEU A 149 -15.61 0.66 27.42
CA LEU A 149 -14.60 1.53 26.79
C LEU A 149 -14.68 2.98 27.29
N GLU A 150 -15.18 3.20 28.50
CA GLU A 150 -15.03 4.48 29.17
C GLU A 150 -14.44 4.24 30.56
N VAL A 151 -13.20 4.73 30.72
CA VAL A 151 -12.42 4.83 31.97
C VAL A 151 -11.93 3.50 32.57
N GLU A 152 -10.68 3.13 32.26
CA GLU A 152 -9.70 2.39 33.08
C GLU A 152 -8.74 1.56 32.21
N ARG A 153 -7.89 2.24 31.42
CA ARG A 153 -6.74 1.61 30.74
C ARG A 153 -5.38 1.99 31.32
N TYR A 154 -5.34 2.60 32.50
CA TYR A 154 -4.10 3.02 33.14
C TYR A 154 -3.94 2.49 34.57
N GLN A 155 -4.24 1.21 34.84
CA GLN A 155 -3.78 0.62 36.11
C GLN A 155 -3.75 -0.92 36.16
N ILE A 156 -3.33 -1.62 35.10
CA ILE A 156 -3.16 -3.09 35.19
C ILE A 156 -1.91 -3.55 34.43
N PHE A 157 -0.76 -2.91 34.69
CA PHE A 157 0.52 -3.58 34.58
C PHE A 157 1.16 -3.57 35.96
N GLY A 158 1.06 -4.69 36.68
CA GLY A 158 1.85 -4.91 37.89
C GLY A 158 1.12 -5.56 39.05
N HIS A 159 0.63 -6.79 38.89
CA HIS A 159 0.73 -7.77 39.97
C HIS A 159 0.84 -9.18 39.36
N LYS A 160 2.02 -9.77 39.49
CA LYS A 160 2.31 -11.16 39.10
C LYS A 160 1.40 -12.08 39.91
N HIS A 161 0.58 -12.90 39.25
CA HIS A 161 0.00 -14.07 39.90
C HIS A 161 1.10 -15.12 40.09
N ARG A 162 1.31 -15.50 41.34
CA ARG A 162 2.18 -16.56 41.82
C ARG A 162 1.74 -17.91 41.22
N THR A 163 2.63 -18.64 40.55
CA THR A 163 2.37 -20.00 40.06
C THR A 163 2.23 -20.98 41.23
N GLU A 164 1.38 -22.00 41.08
CA GLU A 164 0.95 -22.91 42.16
C GLU A 164 2.09 -23.66 42.87
N ASP A 165 3.26 -23.77 42.25
CA ASP A 165 4.45 -24.39 42.86
C ASP A 165 5.01 -23.60 44.07
N GLU A 166 4.77 -22.29 44.18
CA GLU A 166 5.18 -21.51 45.37
C GLU A 166 4.20 -21.66 46.55
N LYS A 167 3.00 -22.22 46.34
CA LYS A 167 2.05 -22.50 47.43
C LYS A 167 2.47 -23.73 48.24
N ARG A 168 3.27 -24.63 47.65
CA ARG A 168 3.78 -25.86 48.30
C ARG A 168 4.79 -25.61 49.43
N GLU A 169 5.42 -24.44 49.50
CA GLU A 169 6.38 -24.10 50.57
C GLU A 169 5.76 -23.29 51.73
N SER A 170 4.51 -22.82 51.60
CA SER A 170 3.90 -21.90 52.58
C SER A 170 2.87 -22.52 53.52
N LEU A 171 2.51 -23.79 53.32
CA LEU A 171 1.69 -24.55 54.26
C LEU A 171 2.56 -25.65 54.84
N GLY A 172 3.09 -25.39 56.04
CA GLY A 172 3.73 -26.40 56.85
C GLY A 172 2.79 -27.58 57.06
N PHE A 173 2.94 -28.61 56.22
CA PHE A 173 2.34 -29.90 56.40
C PHE A 173 3.43 -30.94 56.36
N ARG A 174 3.57 -31.62 57.50
CA ARG A 174 4.47 -32.73 57.77
C ARG A 174 4.43 -33.74 56.62
N SER A 175 5.62 -34.04 56.13
CA SER A 175 6.04 -35.27 55.45
C SER A 175 5.00 -36.40 55.46
N TRP A 176 4.53 -36.79 54.27
CA TRP A 176 3.77 -38.03 54.07
C TRP A 176 4.63 -39.29 54.31
N VAL A 177 5.95 -39.14 54.46
CA VAL A 177 6.90 -40.20 54.82
C VAL A 177 6.89 -40.48 56.33
N ASP A 178 6.27 -39.61 57.14
CA ASP A 178 6.13 -39.83 58.60
C ASP A 178 4.79 -40.50 59.01
N VAL A 179 3.86 -40.72 58.07
CA VAL A 179 2.51 -41.27 58.35
C VAL A 179 2.37 -42.76 57.99
N VAL A 180 3.30 -43.33 57.22
CA VAL A 180 3.30 -44.77 56.91
C VAL A 180 4.59 -45.37 57.43
N GLY A 181 4.53 -45.86 58.68
CA GLY A 181 5.63 -46.61 59.29
C GLY A 181 5.93 -47.89 58.50
N TRP A 182 7.00 -47.85 57.71
CA TRP A 182 7.71 -49.04 57.26
C TRP A 182 9.11 -48.98 57.87
N THR A 183 9.32 -49.80 58.90
CA THR A 183 10.61 -50.04 59.54
C THR A 183 11.53 -50.85 58.64
N ARG A 184 12.82 -50.48 58.68
CA ARG A 184 14.05 -51.30 58.51
C ARG A 184 14.14 -52.34 57.38
#